data_AF-A0A960WVS8-F1
#
_entry.id   AF-A0A960WVS8-F1
#
_cell.length_a   1.000
_cell.length_b   1.000
_cell.length_c   1.000
_cell.angle_alpha   90.00
_cell.angle_beta   90.00
_cell.angle_gamma   90.00
#
_symmetry.space_group_name_H-M   'P 1'
#
loop_
_entity.id
_entity.type
_entity.pdbx_description
1 polymer ?
#
loop_
_entity_poly.entity_id
_entity_poly.type
_entity_poly.pdbx_seq_one_letter_code
_entity_poly.pdbx_strand_id
1 'polypeptide(L)'
;MRPCFSAFLLTFPLGSLALLCPLSAQEEATAVNESAAAAVSYRNDILPILTRAGCNLGACHGAQTGKGELTLSLRGEDPVKDHAALVEKFVNTGTPEKSFLLRKAILDVKHEGGKRFEKDSESYELLHRWIAQGANRDLPGEPTLVGLEVTPEEKVLFEPETSVRLSVTARYSDGSTRDVNRWAIYEPTALNVEVSPDGLVESHRPGETTVNV
;
A
#
# COMPACT_ATOMS: atom_id res chain seq x y z
N MET A 1 -72.94 40.66 -34.71
CA MET A 1 -72.27 41.95 -35.03
C MET A 1 -71.31 42.28 -33.89
N ARG A 2 -70.26 43.10 -34.10
CA ARG A 2 -69.44 43.65 -33.00
C ARG A 2 -70.25 44.71 -32.21
N PRO A 3 -69.89 45.01 -30.95
CA PRO A 3 -68.92 46.10 -30.70
C PRO A 3 -67.66 45.71 -29.90
N CYS A 4 -66.76 46.68 -29.77
CA CYS A 4 -65.60 46.72 -28.86
C CYS A 4 -65.73 48.01 -28.00
N PHE A 5 -64.86 48.47 -27.08
CA PHE A 5 -63.48 48.18 -26.63
C PHE A 5 -63.30 48.96 -25.27
N SER A 6 -62.29 48.81 -24.41
CA SER A 6 -61.19 47.84 -24.25
C SER A 6 -60.56 47.98 -22.84
N ALA A 7 -59.90 46.91 -22.37
CA ALA A 7 -58.78 46.92 -21.40
C ALA A 7 -59.00 47.43 -19.95
N PHE A 8 -58.02 47.14 -19.09
CA PHE A 8 -58.17 47.08 -17.63
C PHE A 8 -56.92 47.64 -16.90
N LEU A 9 -57.12 48.29 -15.76
CA LEU A 9 -56.06 48.68 -14.82
C LEU A 9 -55.80 47.53 -13.82
N LEU A 10 -54.54 47.25 -13.51
CA LEU A 10 -54.15 46.26 -12.50
C LEU A 10 -53.88 46.94 -11.16
N THR A 11 -54.74 46.67 -10.18
CA THR A 11 -54.55 47.05 -8.76
C THR A 11 -54.37 45.80 -7.91
N PHE A 12 -53.33 45.77 -7.08
CA PHE A 12 -53.01 44.64 -6.20
C PHE A 12 -54.02 44.47 -5.04
N PRO A 13 -54.50 43.25 -4.76
CA PRO A 13 -54.95 42.84 -3.43
C PRO A 13 -53.76 42.33 -2.58
N LEU A 14 -53.89 42.36 -1.26
CA LEU A 14 -52.82 41.99 -0.33
C LEU A 14 -52.66 40.46 -0.23
N GLY A 15 -51.40 40.00 -0.17
CA GLY A 15 -51.03 38.61 0.05
C GLY A 15 -49.54 38.49 0.36
N SER A 16 -49.14 38.85 1.57
CA SER A 16 -47.72 38.94 1.94
C SER A 16 -47.04 37.56 2.02
N LEU A 17 -46.18 37.28 1.04
CA LEU A 17 -45.08 36.32 1.20
C LEU A 17 -43.79 37.00 0.73
N ALA A 18 -42.92 37.34 1.68
CA ALA A 18 -41.65 37.97 1.37
C ALA A 18 -40.67 36.93 0.83
N LEU A 19 -40.42 36.92 -0.49
CA LEU A 19 -39.25 36.23 -1.05
C LEU A 19 -37.99 37.00 -0.64
N LEU A 20 -37.51 36.74 0.57
CA LEU A 20 -36.11 36.89 0.92
C LEU A 20 -35.32 35.94 0.01
N CYS A 21 -34.77 36.48 -1.08
CA CYS A 21 -33.74 35.78 -1.85
C CYS A 21 -32.54 35.61 -0.90
N PRO A 22 -32.14 34.37 -0.53
CA PRO A 22 -30.95 34.18 0.26
C PRO A 22 -29.76 34.62 -0.59
N LEU A 23 -29.06 35.65 -0.13
CA LEU A 23 -27.78 36.07 -0.69
C LEU A 23 -26.91 34.81 -0.79
N SER A 24 -26.52 34.44 -2.01
CA SER A 24 -25.80 33.18 -2.25
C SER A 24 -24.51 33.18 -1.43
N ALA A 25 -24.50 32.38 -0.37
CA ALA A 25 -23.27 32.06 0.33
C ALA A 25 -22.33 31.44 -0.69
N GLN A 26 -21.25 32.15 -1.02
CA GLN A 26 -20.16 31.53 -1.74
C GLN A 26 -19.54 30.56 -0.76
N GLU A 27 -19.86 29.28 -0.92
CA GLU A 27 -19.19 28.20 -0.22
C GLU A 27 -17.73 28.26 -0.66
N GLU A 28 -16.87 28.86 0.19
CA GLU A 28 -15.43 28.86 -0.01
C GLU A 28 -14.97 27.41 0.03
N ALA A 29 -14.91 26.79 -1.15
CA ALA A 29 -14.31 25.49 -1.36
C ALA A 29 -12.84 25.60 -0.96
N THR A 30 -12.57 25.31 0.32
CA THR A 30 -11.24 25.33 0.91
C THR A 30 -10.37 24.43 0.07
N ALA A 31 -9.45 25.04 -0.68
CA ALA A 31 -8.59 24.30 -1.59
C ALA A 31 -7.87 23.23 -0.78
N VAL A 32 -8.18 21.96 -1.07
CA VAL A 32 -7.58 20.83 -0.37
C VAL A 32 -6.07 20.93 -0.56
N ASN A 33 -5.38 21.10 0.56
CA ASN A 33 -4.00 21.56 0.59
C ASN A 33 -3.11 20.64 -0.27
N GLU A 34 -2.21 21.25 -1.05
CA GLU A 34 -1.43 20.55 -2.07
C GLU A 34 -0.73 19.33 -1.45
N SER A 35 -0.98 18.14 -2.02
CA SER A 35 -0.88 16.89 -1.26
C SER A 35 0.54 16.62 -0.77
N ALA A 36 0.78 16.91 0.51
CA ALA A 36 1.94 16.42 1.24
C ALA A 36 1.87 14.88 1.22
N ALA A 37 2.72 14.27 0.38
CA ALA A 37 2.70 12.84 0.11
C ALA A 37 2.70 12.04 1.42
N ALA A 38 1.73 11.12 1.56
CA ALA A 38 1.40 10.46 2.81
C ALA A 38 2.62 9.90 3.55
N ALA A 39 2.59 10.00 4.87
CA ALA A 39 3.64 9.48 5.74
C ALA A 39 3.77 7.96 5.54
N VAL A 40 4.98 7.50 5.20
CA VAL A 40 5.27 6.09 4.94
C VAL A 40 5.49 5.39 6.27
N SER A 41 4.71 4.36 6.54
CA SER A 41 4.81 3.54 7.74
C SER A 41 5.98 2.57 7.62
N TYR A 42 6.85 2.53 8.62
CA TYR A 42 7.88 1.50 8.68
C TYR A 42 7.28 0.09 8.81
N ARG A 43 6.20 -0.07 9.58
CA ARG A 43 5.61 -1.37 9.91
C ARG A 43 4.70 -1.93 8.81
N ASN A 44 3.94 -1.05 8.15
CA ASN A 44 2.88 -1.40 7.20
C ASN A 44 3.30 -1.22 5.73
N ASP A 45 4.37 -0.46 5.43
CA ASP A 45 4.90 -0.29 4.07
C ASP A 45 6.32 -0.86 3.93
N ILE A 46 7.25 -0.43 4.80
CA ILE A 46 8.68 -0.78 4.63
C ILE A 46 9.00 -2.23 5.02
N LEU A 47 8.48 -2.71 6.15
CA LEU A 47 8.75 -4.08 6.60
C LEU A 47 8.25 -5.15 5.62
N PRO A 48 7.04 -5.05 5.02
CA PRO A 48 6.62 -5.92 3.91
C PRO A 48 7.57 -5.88 2.71
N ILE A 49 8.06 -4.72 2.29
CA ILE A 49 9.04 -4.59 1.20
C ILE A 49 10.34 -5.33 1.54
N LEU A 50 10.84 -5.21 2.77
CA LEU A 50 12.05 -5.89 3.23
C LEU A 50 11.88 -7.42 3.29
N THR A 51 10.71 -7.90 3.71
CA THR A 51 10.38 -9.34 3.70
C THR A 51 10.23 -9.86 2.27
N ARG A 52 9.51 -9.15 1.39
CA ARG A 52 9.31 -9.53 -0.01
C ARG A 52 10.61 -9.54 -0.83
N ALA A 53 11.54 -8.62 -0.54
CA ALA A 53 12.89 -8.59 -1.09
C ALA A 53 13.83 -9.67 -0.51
N GLY A 54 13.37 -10.42 0.51
CA GLY A 54 14.12 -11.48 1.17
C GLY A 54 15.23 -11.01 2.12
N CYS A 55 15.25 -9.73 2.51
CA CYS A 55 16.32 -9.14 3.31
C CYS A 55 16.41 -9.78 4.71
N ASN A 56 15.27 -9.96 5.36
CA ASN A 56 15.13 -10.51 6.73
C ASN A 56 14.85 -12.03 6.76
N LEU A 57 15.16 -12.75 5.68
CA LEU A 57 15.09 -14.22 5.66
C LEU A 57 16.33 -14.84 6.32
N GLY A 58 16.19 -16.07 6.83
CA GLY A 58 17.26 -16.83 7.49
C GLY A 58 18.50 -17.11 6.63
N ALA A 59 18.38 -16.99 5.29
CA ALA A 59 19.50 -17.07 4.36
C ALA A 59 20.30 -15.74 4.22
N CYS A 60 19.73 -14.61 4.66
CA CYS A 60 20.28 -13.25 4.54
C CYS A 60 20.48 -12.62 5.93
N HIS A 61 19.89 -11.44 6.21
CA HIS A 61 20.11 -10.72 7.46
C HIS A 61 19.24 -11.23 8.63
N GLY A 62 18.20 -12.02 8.34
CA GLY A 62 17.42 -12.75 9.34
C GLY A 62 18.06 -14.06 9.82
N ALA A 63 19.32 -14.32 9.45
CA ALA A 63 20.13 -15.37 10.07
C ALA A 63 20.38 -15.03 11.55
N GLN A 64 20.58 -16.04 12.41
CA GLN A 64 20.79 -15.83 13.86
C GLN A 64 21.94 -14.86 14.19
N THR A 65 22.97 -14.80 13.34
CA THR A 65 24.14 -13.91 13.46
C THR A 65 24.07 -12.67 12.56
N GLY A 66 23.02 -12.52 11.75
CA GLY A 66 22.97 -11.59 10.62
C GLY A 66 24.02 -11.87 9.55
N LYS A 67 24.20 -10.90 8.63
CA LYS A 67 25.23 -10.89 7.59
C LYS A 67 25.67 -9.47 7.26
N GLY A 68 26.95 -9.27 6.92
CA GLY A 68 27.45 -7.98 6.43
C GLY A 68 27.16 -6.81 7.38
N GLU A 69 27.41 -7.02 8.67
CA GLU A 69 27.17 -6.06 9.77
C GLU A 69 25.70 -5.68 10.06
N LEU A 70 24.74 -6.22 9.30
CA LEU A 70 23.31 -6.07 9.52
C LEU A 70 22.67 -7.38 9.98
N THR A 71 22.01 -7.32 11.14
CA THR A 71 21.19 -8.40 11.71
C THR A 71 19.77 -7.89 11.84
N LEU A 72 18.83 -8.61 11.23
CA LEU A 72 17.39 -8.40 11.36
C LEU A 72 16.77 -9.60 12.10
N SER A 73 15.55 -9.43 12.58
CA SER A 73 14.69 -10.52 13.05
C SER A 73 14.26 -11.38 11.87
N LEU A 74 13.88 -12.64 12.13
CA LEU A 74 13.41 -13.52 11.05
C LEU A 74 12.04 -13.02 10.58
N ARG A 75 11.89 -12.78 9.27
CA ARG A 75 10.63 -12.34 8.63
C ARG A 75 10.00 -11.04 9.22
N GLY A 76 10.67 -10.33 10.14
CA GLY A 76 10.17 -9.10 10.78
C GLY A 76 9.53 -9.29 12.16
N GLU A 77 9.80 -10.41 12.86
CA GLU A 77 9.33 -10.71 14.23
C GLU A 77 9.57 -9.60 15.28
N ASP A 78 10.64 -8.80 15.15
CA ASP A 78 10.94 -7.65 16.02
C ASP A 78 11.17 -6.37 15.19
N PRO A 79 10.09 -5.64 14.83
CA PRO A 79 10.20 -4.39 14.08
C PRO A 79 10.99 -3.30 14.80
N VAL A 80 11.08 -3.34 16.14
CA VAL A 80 11.73 -2.29 16.94
C VAL A 80 13.25 -2.41 16.84
N LYS A 81 13.77 -3.63 17.00
CA LYS A 81 15.18 -3.96 16.80
C LYS A 81 15.60 -3.76 15.35
N ASP A 82 14.78 -4.19 14.40
CA ASP A 82 15.08 -4.13 12.97
C ASP A 82 15.17 -2.69 12.47
N HIS A 83 14.25 -1.83 12.94
CA HIS A 83 14.30 -0.39 12.68
C HIS A 83 15.62 0.22 13.15
N ALA A 84 16.01 -0.04 14.40
CA ALA A 84 17.25 0.48 14.96
C ALA A 84 18.49 0.00 14.18
N ALA A 85 18.56 -1.29 13.86
CA ALA A 85 19.67 -1.89 13.12
C ALA A 85 19.83 -1.29 11.70
N LEU A 86 18.73 -0.94 11.04
CA LEU A 86 18.75 -0.23 9.76
C LEU A 86 19.18 1.23 9.91
N VAL A 87 18.57 1.96 10.84
CA VAL A 87 18.75 3.41 10.96
C VAL A 87 20.11 3.81 11.56
N GLU A 88 20.69 3.00 12.45
CA GLU A 88 22.00 3.30 13.06
C GLU A 88 23.14 3.38 12.04
N LYS A 89 23.11 2.57 10.96
CA LYS A 89 24.28 2.36 10.07
C LYS A 89 23.99 2.37 8.56
N PHE A 90 22.77 2.05 8.13
CA PHE A 90 22.46 1.82 6.71
C PHE A 90 21.59 2.91 6.07
N VAL A 91 21.06 3.84 6.88
CA VAL A 91 20.22 4.96 6.46
C VAL A 91 20.97 6.30 6.62
N ASN A 92 20.77 7.22 5.69
CA ASN A 92 21.20 8.61 5.78
C ASN A 92 20.01 9.53 5.47
N THR A 93 19.31 10.00 6.49
CA THR A 93 18.13 10.88 6.35
C THR A 93 18.47 12.26 5.75
N GLY A 94 19.68 12.76 5.99
CA GLY A 94 20.17 14.02 5.43
C GLY A 94 20.61 13.93 3.96
N THR A 95 20.74 12.73 3.41
CA THR A 95 20.95 12.51 1.97
C THR A 95 20.44 11.11 1.56
N PRO A 96 19.11 10.95 1.40
CA PRO A 96 18.45 9.64 1.32
C PRO A 96 19.06 8.68 0.29
N GLU A 97 19.39 9.15 -0.90
CA GLU A 97 19.93 8.36 -2.01
C GLU A 97 21.33 7.80 -1.75
N LYS A 98 22.06 8.35 -0.76
CA LYS A 98 23.37 7.85 -0.32
C LYS A 98 23.27 6.70 0.69
N SER A 99 22.08 6.42 1.22
CA SER A 99 21.84 5.33 2.18
C SER A 99 22.31 3.99 1.64
N PHE A 100 23.12 3.26 2.42
CA PHE A 100 23.57 1.92 2.04
C PHE A 100 22.40 0.95 1.84
N LEU A 101 21.29 1.13 2.56
CA LEU A 101 20.05 0.37 2.38
C LEU A 101 19.55 0.41 0.93
N LEU A 102 19.36 1.61 0.38
CA LEU A 102 18.94 1.81 -1.02
C LEU A 102 20.01 1.31 -2.00
N ARG A 103 21.26 1.72 -1.80
CA ARG A 103 22.35 1.47 -2.76
C ARG A 103 22.73 -0.02 -2.86
N LYS A 104 22.64 -0.77 -1.77
CA LYS A 104 22.81 -2.24 -1.78
C LYS A 104 21.63 -2.94 -2.44
N ALA A 105 20.40 -2.46 -2.21
CA ALA A 105 19.20 -3.05 -2.79
C ALA A 105 19.17 -2.95 -4.33
N ILE A 106 19.58 -1.82 -4.91
CA ILE A 106 19.68 -1.65 -6.38
C ILE A 106 21.00 -2.15 -6.99
N LEU A 107 21.93 -2.67 -6.15
CA LEU A 107 23.28 -3.12 -6.52
C LEU A 107 24.21 -2.03 -7.10
N ASP A 108 24.00 -0.76 -6.73
CA ASP A 108 24.92 0.36 -6.99
C ASP A 108 26.22 0.25 -6.17
N VAL A 109 26.18 -0.46 -5.03
CA VAL A 109 27.36 -0.92 -4.29
C VAL A 109 27.29 -2.41 -4.04
N LYS A 110 28.45 -3.06 -3.85
CA LYS A 110 28.53 -4.53 -3.65
C LYS A 110 27.57 -4.98 -2.54
N HIS A 111 26.68 -5.89 -2.90
CA HIS A 111 25.77 -6.60 -2.02
C HIS A 111 25.79 -8.09 -2.40
N GLU A 112 26.15 -8.95 -1.46
CA GLU A 112 26.45 -10.36 -1.75
C GLU A 112 25.19 -11.22 -1.96
N GLY A 113 24.03 -10.77 -1.48
CA GLY A 113 22.73 -11.33 -1.87
C GLY A 113 22.31 -10.97 -3.30
N GLY A 114 23.05 -10.10 -4.00
CA GLY A 114 22.69 -9.58 -5.32
C GLY A 114 21.63 -8.47 -5.27
N LYS A 115 21.17 -8.03 -6.45
CA LYS A 115 20.12 -7.00 -6.59
C LYS A 115 18.81 -7.47 -5.95
N ARG A 116 18.01 -6.54 -5.41
CA ARG A 116 16.72 -6.77 -4.74
C ARG A 116 15.54 -6.24 -5.55
N PHE A 117 15.68 -5.05 -6.14
CA PHE A 117 14.68 -4.42 -6.99
C PHE A 117 15.34 -3.34 -7.87
N GLU A 118 14.57 -2.79 -8.82
CA GLU A 118 14.98 -1.69 -9.70
C GLU A 118 14.92 -0.33 -9.01
N LYS A 119 15.65 0.67 -9.54
CA LYS A 119 15.70 2.03 -8.96
C LYS A 119 14.40 2.81 -9.18
N ASP A 120 13.67 2.51 -10.24
CA ASP A 120 12.35 3.08 -10.58
C ASP A 120 11.17 2.25 -10.02
N SER A 121 11.44 1.29 -9.13
CA SER A 121 10.39 0.47 -8.50
C SER A 121 9.67 1.19 -7.35
N GLU A 122 8.39 0.84 -7.13
CA GLU A 122 7.59 1.27 -5.95
C GLU A 122 8.34 1.01 -4.64
N SER A 123 9.03 -0.13 -4.55
CA SER A 123 9.85 -0.53 -3.40
C SER A 123 11.02 0.43 -3.13
N TYR A 124 11.71 0.91 -4.17
CA TYR A 124 12.76 1.91 -4.02
C TYR A 124 12.18 3.26 -3.58
N GLU A 125 11.11 3.70 -4.25
CA GLU A 125 10.49 5.00 -3.97
C GLU A 125 9.85 5.08 -2.58
N LEU A 126 9.24 4.01 -2.06
CA LEU A 126 8.72 3.97 -0.70
C LEU A 126 9.84 4.00 0.35
N LEU A 127 10.91 3.19 0.16
CA LEU A 127 12.09 3.24 1.04
C LEU A 127 12.77 4.62 1.00
N HIS A 128 12.93 5.21 -0.18
CA HIS A 128 13.52 6.54 -0.36
C HIS A 128 12.68 7.62 0.33
N ARG A 129 11.36 7.59 0.14
CA ARG A 129 10.42 8.53 0.77
C ARG A 129 10.37 8.40 2.29
N TRP A 130 10.38 7.17 2.82
CA TRP A 130 10.47 6.92 4.26
C TRP A 130 11.75 7.50 4.86
N ILE A 131 12.91 7.31 4.20
CA ILE A 131 14.18 7.90 4.63
C ILE A 131 14.14 9.43 4.56
N ALA A 132 13.59 10.00 3.48
CA ALA A 132 13.42 11.45 3.33
C ALA A 132 12.48 12.07 4.36
N GLN A 133 11.48 11.31 4.84
CA GLN A 133 10.59 11.68 5.95
C GLN A 133 11.24 11.51 7.34
N GLY A 134 12.54 11.20 7.42
CA GLY A 134 13.29 11.06 8.67
C GLY A 134 13.45 9.62 9.18
N ALA A 135 13.02 8.62 8.39
CA ALA A 135 13.09 7.20 8.73
C ALA A 135 12.40 6.84 10.06
N ASN A 136 11.23 7.43 10.34
CA ASN A 136 10.50 7.22 11.59
C ASN A 136 10.05 5.75 11.77
N ARG A 137 10.06 5.24 13.01
CA ARG A 137 9.62 3.87 13.34
C ARG A 137 8.11 3.74 13.42
N ASP A 138 7.47 4.68 14.10
CA ASP A 138 6.04 4.70 14.37
C ASP A 138 5.48 6.05 13.90
N LEU A 139 4.24 6.06 13.42
CA LEU A 139 3.49 7.27 13.10
C LEU A 139 2.41 7.53 14.17
N PRO A 140 2.07 8.79 14.50
CA PRO A 140 1.00 9.09 15.45
C PRO A 140 -0.36 8.55 14.94
N GLY A 141 -0.99 7.67 15.71
CA GLY A 141 -2.27 7.04 15.33
C GLY A 141 -2.15 5.96 14.25
N GLU A 142 -0.93 5.45 13.97
CA GLU A 142 -0.70 4.37 13.00
C GLU A 142 -1.56 3.14 13.31
N PRO A 143 -2.41 2.69 12.37
CA PRO A 143 -3.28 1.54 12.62
C PRO A 143 -2.49 0.24 12.46
N THR A 144 -2.73 -0.72 13.35
CA THR A 144 -2.04 -2.02 13.32
C THR A 144 -2.76 -2.99 12.39
N LEU A 145 -1.99 -3.85 11.71
CA LEU A 145 -2.56 -4.97 10.97
C LEU A 145 -3.30 -5.91 11.93
N VAL A 146 -4.57 -6.18 11.66
CA VAL A 146 -5.41 -7.12 12.46
C VAL A 146 -5.74 -8.42 11.70
N GLY A 147 -5.42 -8.49 10.42
CA GLY A 147 -5.43 -9.74 9.65
C GLY A 147 -5.27 -9.53 8.15
N LEU A 148 -5.07 -10.63 7.44
CA LEU A 148 -5.16 -10.72 5.99
C LEU A 148 -6.49 -11.35 5.58
N GLU A 149 -6.88 -11.09 4.34
CA GLU A 149 -7.96 -11.74 3.60
C GLU A 149 -7.36 -12.21 2.27
N VAL A 150 -7.53 -13.49 1.93
CA VAL A 150 -7.06 -14.06 0.67
C VAL A 150 -8.27 -14.56 -0.08
N THR A 151 -8.45 -14.09 -1.32
CA THR A 151 -9.62 -14.41 -2.14
C THR A 151 -9.20 -14.91 -3.52
N PRO A 152 -9.88 -15.91 -4.11
CA PRO A 152 -10.87 -16.77 -3.46
C PRO A 152 -10.23 -17.67 -2.38
N GLU A 153 -10.99 -17.98 -1.33
CA GLU A 153 -10.55 -18.92 -0.26
C GLU A 153 -10.44 -20.37 -0.79
N GLU A 154 -11.34 -20.75 -1.71
CA GLU A 154 -11.33 -22.01 -2.43
C GLU A 154 -11.69 -21.77 -3.91
N LYS A 155 -11.00 -22.44 -4.84
CA LYS A 155 -11.35 -22.46 -6.27
C LYS A 155 -11.00 -23.80 -6.87
N VAL A 156 -12.01 -24.52 -7.35
CA VAL A 156 -11.81 -25.66 -8.26
C VAL A 156 -11.66 -25.15 -9.69
N LEU A 157 -10.64 -25.65 -10.38
CA LEU A 157 -10.36 -25.40 -11.80
C LEU A 157 -10.80 -26.62 -12.62
N PHE A 158 -11.51 -26.37 -13.71
CA PHE A 158 -11.96 -27.38 -14.68
C PHE A 158 -11.63 -26.90 -16.08
N GLU A 159 -11.14 -27.78 -16.96
CA GLU A 159 -10.80 -27.43 -18.34
C GLU A 159 -12.00 -26.75 -19.05
N PRO A 160 -11.79 -25.62 -19.76
CA PRO A 160 -10.51 -25.03 -20.15
C PRO A 160 -9.89 -24.04 -19.14
N GLU A 161 -10.45 -23.85 -17.94
CA GLU A 161 -9.83 -22.98 -16.92
C GLU A 161 -8.61 -23.67 -16.28
N THR A 162 -7.41 -23.13 -16.51
CA THR A 162 -6.15 -23.64 -15.96
C THR A 162 -5.51 -22.72 -14.92
N SER A 163 -6.10 -21.56 -14.63
CA SER A 163 -5.49 -20.54 -13.76
C SER A 163 -6.50 -19.79 -12.89
N VAL A 164 -6.10 -19.37 -11.70
CA VAL A 164 -6.85 -18.46 -10.82
C VAL A 164 -5.94 -17.35 -10.31
N ARG A 165 -6.44 -16.12 -10.23
CA ARG A 165 -5.74 -15.01 -9.59
C ARG A 165 -6.19 -14.89 -8.13
N LEU A 166 -5.24 -14.94 -7.21
CA LEU A 166 -5.44 -14.59 -5.81
C LEU A 166 -5.46 -13.06 -5.65
N SER A 167 -6.20 -12.59 -4.66
CA SER A 167 -6.15 -11.21 -4.18
C SER A 167 -6.02 -11.17 -2.65
N VAL A 168 -4.99 -10.48 -2.17
CA VAL A 168 -4.59 -10.37 -0.76
C VAL A 168 -4.85 -8.96 -0.24
N THR A 169 -5.78 -8.86 0.71
CA THR A 169 -6.18 -7.60 1.34
C THR A 169 -5.76 -7.60 2.81
N ALA A 170 -5.02 -6.57 3.20
CA ALA A 170 -4.74 -6.28 4.61
C ALA A 170 -5.91 -5.53 5.26
N ARG A 171 -6.30 -5.95 6.46
CA ARG A 171 -7.31 -5.27 7.31
C ARG A 171 -6.63 -4.69 8.55
N TYR A 172 -6.96 -3.45 8.91
CA TYR A 172 -6.28 -2.70 9.98
C TYR A 172 -7.21 -2.32 11.14
N SER A 173 -6.63 -1.95 12.28
CA SER A 173 -7.31 -1.70 13.56
C SER A 173 -8.29 -0.51 13.56
N ASP A 174 -8.17 0.39 12.59
CA ASP A 174 -9.07 1.52 12.34
C ASP A 174 -10.26 1.17 11.43
N GLY A 175 -10.32 -0.08 10.94
CA GLY A 175 -11.30 -0.54 9.96
C GLY A 175 -10.90 -0.24 8.50
N SER A 176 -9.73 0.34 8.25
CA SER A 176 -9.22 0.53 6.89
C SER A 176 -8.76 -0.80 6.29
N THR A 177 -8.73 -0.85 4.95
CA THR A 177 -8.23 -2.00 4.19
C THR A 177 -7.33 -1.56 3.05
N ARG A 178 -6.38 -2.42 2.65
CA ARG A 178 -5.42 -2.15 1.57
C ARG A 178 -5.13 -3.41 0.77
N ASP A 179 -5.08 -3.30 -0.56
CA ASP A 179 -4.41 -4.30 -1.39
C ASP A 179 -2.93 -4.40 -0.97
N VAL A 180 -2.46 -5.62 -0.75
CA VAL A 180 -1.05 -5.94 -0.50
C VAL A 180 -0.51 -7.06 -1.41
N ASN A 181 -1.18 -7.34 -2.53
CA ASN A 181 -0.83 -8.42 -3.48
C ASN A 181 0.64 -8.39 -3.92
N ARG A 182 1.14 -7.18 -4.21
CA ARG A 182 2.53 -6.93 -4.64
C ARG A 182 3.60 -7.18 -3.56
N TRP A 183 3.20 -7.28 -2.29
CA TRP A 183 4.10 -7.54 -1.14
C TRP A 183 3.88 -8.91 -0.48
N ALA A 184 2.76 -9.58 -0.78
CA ALA A 184 2.46 -10.95 -0.36
C ALA A 184 3.49 -11.97 -0.90
N ILE A 185 3.67 -13.10 -0.19
CA ILE A 185 4.58 -14.17 -0.59
C ILE A 185 3.81 -15.48 -0.71
N TYR A 186 3.57 -15.92 -1.94
CA TYR A 186 2.82 -17.14 -2.22
C TYR A 186 3.71 -18.39 -2.11
N GLU A 187 3.42 -19.28 -1.15
CA GLU A 187 4.14 -20.54 -0.92
C GLU A 187 3.18 -21.73 -1.18
N PRO A 188 3.10 -22.30 -2.40
CA PRO A 188 2.27 -23.45 -2.73
C PRO A 188 2.79 -24.75 -2.09
N THR A 189 1.90 -25.58 -1.56
CA THR A 189 2.26 -26.84 -0.89
C THR A 189 2.55 -28.01 -1.83
N ALA A 190 2.15 -27.94 -3.10
CA ALA A 190 2.36 -29.00 -4.09
C ALA A 190 2.82 -28.47 -5.47
N LEU A 191 3.67 -29.27 -6.14
CA LEU A 191 4.32 -28.94 -7.42
C LEU A 191 3.45 -29.26 -8.66
N ASN A 192 2.12 -29.21 -8.50
CA ASN A 192 1.15 -29.27 -9.59
C ASN A 192 0.72 -27.87 -10.07
N VAL A 193 1.02 -26.83 -9.30
CA VAL A 193 0.85 -25.41 -9.68
C VAL A 193 2.18 -24.65 -9.62
N GLU A 194 2.25 -23.54 -10.37
CA GLU A 194 3.18 -22.44 -10.12
C GLU A 194 2.37 -21.20 -9.67
N VAL A 195 2.98 -20.29 -8.90
CA VAL A 195 2.33 -19.02 -8.50
C VAL A 195 3.24 -17.84 -8.81
N SER A 196 2.73 -16.89 -9.60
CA SER A 196 3.48 -15.73 -10.04
C SER A 196 3.74 -14.73 -8.89
N PRO A 197 4.69 -13.78 -9.06
CA PRO A 197 4.94 -12.73 -8.07
C PRO A 197 3.75 -11.80 -7.79
N ASP A 198 2.76 -11.76 -8.68
CA ASP A 198 1.53 -10.97 -8.60
C ASP A 198 0.27 -11.82 -8.32
N GLY A 199 0.44 -13.07 -7.86
CA GLY A 199 -0.64 -13.90 -7.34
C GLY A 199 -1.46 -14.67 -8.38
N LEU A 200 -0.99 -14.80 -9.63
CA LEU A 200 -1.59 -15.72 -10.60
C LEU A 200 -1.10 -17.15 -10.31
N VAL A 201 -2.02 -18.01 -9.91
CA VAL A 201 -1.81 -19.47 -9.77
C VAL A 201 -2.10 -20.11 -11.13
N GLU A 202 -1.13 -20.82 -11.70
CA GLU A 202 -1.30 -21.62 -12.92
C GLU A 202 -1.19 -23.10 -12.58
N SER A 203 -2.14 -23.90 -13.04
CA SER A 203 -2.16 -25.36 -12.88
C SER A 203 -1.52 -26.04 -14.08
N HIS A 204 -0.60 -26.97 -13.79
CA HIS A 204 0.12 -27.75 -14.79
C HIS A 204 -0.25 -29.24 -14.78
N ARG A 205 -0.89 -29.73 -13.71
CA ARG A 205 -1.35 -31.13 -13.57
C ARG A 205 -2.59 -31.20 -12.67
N PRO A 206 -3.53 -32.15 -12.91
CA PRO A 206 -4.61 -32.44 -11.98
C PRO A 206 -4.09 -32.77 -10.57
N GLY A 207 -4.74 -32.23 -9.55
CA GLY A 207 -4.38 -32.43 -8.15
C GLY A 207 -4.96 -31.34 -7.25
N GLU A 208 -4.79 -31.51 -5.95
CA GLU A 208 -5.14 -30.54 -4.91
C GLU A 208 -3.86 -29.82 -4.43
N THR A 209 -3.97 -28.57 -4.00
CA THR A 209 -2.86 -27.79 -3.42
C THR A 209 -3.41 -26.71 -2.49
N THR A 210 -2.58 -26.25 -1.56
CA THR A 210 -2.84 -25.05 -0.75
C THR A 210 -1.80 -24.00 -1.11
N VAL A 211 -2.19 -22.73 -1.23
CA VAL A 211 -1.24 -21.61 -1.38
C VAL A 211 -1.22 -20.84 -0.06
N ASN A 212 -0.11 -20.90 0.65
CA ASN A 212 0.10 -20.07 1.85
C ASN A 212 0.51 -18.65 1.43
N VAL A 213 0.21 -17.66 2.29
CA VAL A 213 0.36 -16.21 2.04
C VAL A 213 0.85 -15.50 3.30
#